data_AF-A0A3P6FDZ4-F1
#
_entry.id   AF-A0A3P6FDZ4-F1
#
_cell.length_a   1.000
_cell.length_b   1.000
_cell.length_c   1.000
_cell.angle_alpha   90.00
_cell.angle_beta   90.00
_cell.angle_gamma   90.00
#
_symmetry.space_group_name_H-M   'P 1'
#
loop_
_entity.id
_entity.type
_entity.pdbx_description
1 polymer ?
#
loop_
_entity_poly.entity_id
_entity_poly.type
_entity_poly.pdbx_seq_one_letter_code
_entity_poly.pdbx_strand_id
1 'polypeptide(L)'
;MTLSDDLPPQLTKDVKRRNRKRRSVKSKDVEVLLSVATRVARIAKDKGYYTVSPEAIRCVEVLRMMRSLPLTPRLITKTNALRSLQFLATNGNPKIRSESKSALTCWGWIYILLKAH
;
A
#
# COMPACT_ATOMS: atom_id res chain seq x y z
N MET A 1 -11.37 51.85 29.12
CA MET A 1 -12.09 50.59 28.82
C MET A 1 -11.46 50.01 27.56
N THR A 2 -10.55 49.05 27.73
CA THR A 2 -9.80 48.40 26.65
C THR A 2 -10.52 47.12 26.27
N LEU A 3 -11.11 47.10 25.07
CA LEU A 3 -11.87 45.98 24.53
C LEU A 3 -10.89 45.03 23.83
N SER A 4 -10.42 44.04 24.58
CA SER A 4 -9.76 42.84 24.06
C SER A 4 -10.82 41.76 23.78
N ASP A 5 -10.37 40.76 23.02
CA ASP A 5 -11.03 39.47 22.71
C ASP A 5 -11.95 39.43 21.50
N ASP A 6 -11.35 39.17 20.32
CA ASP A 6 -11.86 38.10 19.45
C ASP A 6 -10.76 37.60 18.48
N LEU A 7 -9.78 36.87 19.02
CA LEU A 7 -8.85 36.08 18.20
C LEU A 7 -9.18 34.58 18.36
N PRO A 8 -9.40 33.83 17.28
CA PRO A 8 -9.75 32.41 17.38
C PRO A 8 -8.59 31.60 17.99
N PRO A 9 -8.88 30.53 18.74
CA PRO A 9 -7.86 29.74 19.41
C PRO A 9 -6.90 29.13 18.38
N GLN A 10 -5.60 29.40 18.55
CA GLN A 10 -4.55 28.73 17.80
C GLN A 10 -4.64 27.23 18.09
N LEU A 11 -5.04 26.49 17.07
CA LEU A 11 -5.16 25.05 17.11
C LEU A 11 -3.76 24.44 17.12
N THR A 12 -3.09 24.43 18.28
CA THR A 12 -1.87 23.65 18.51
C THR A 12 -2.24 22.18 18.47
N LYS A 13 -2.36 21.65 17.25
CA LYS A 13 -2.36 20.21 17.02
C LYS A 13 -0.92 19.76 17.17
N ASP A 14 -0.50 19.63 18.43
CA ASP A 14 0.53 18.68 18.82
C ASP A 14 0.02 17.29 18.45
N VAL A 15 0.10 16.96 17.16
CA VAL A 15 0.02 15.59 16.69
C VAL A 15 1.31 14.96 17.18
N LYS A 16 1.27 14.53 18.45
CA LYS A 16 2.22 13.63 19.09
C LYS A 16 2.44 12.50 18.10
N ARG A 17 3.49 12.65 17.30
CA ARG A 17 3.92 11.74 16.24
C ARG A 17 4.12 10.44 16.98
N ARG A 18 3.11 9.58 16.96
CA ARG A 18 3.12 8.29 17.63
C ARG A 18 4.32 7.59 17.02
N ASN A 19 5.41 7.56 17.78
CA ASN A 19 6.60 6.81 17.42
C ASN A 19 6.19 5.35 17.51
N ARG A 20 5.49 4.88 16.48
CA ARG A 20 5.22 3.47 16.23
C ARG A 20 6.61 2.92 15.99
N LYS A 21 7.25 2.46 17.08
CA LYS A 21 8.42 1.58 17.06
C LYS A 21 8.21 0.67 15.87
N ARG A 22 8.96 0.91 14.77
CA ARG A 22 8.69 0.28 13.48
C ARG A 22 8.83 -1.20 13.70
N ARG A 23 7.71 -1.90 13.91
CA ARG A 23 7.72 -3.35 14.02
C ARG A 23 8.31 -3.82 12.70
N SER A 24 9.43 -4.55 12.78
CA SER A 24 10.07 -5.08 11.60
C SER A 24 9.06 -5.94 10.84
N VAL A 25 8.89 -5.64 9.56
CA VAL A 25 7.99 -6.41 8.69
C VAL A 25 8.61 -7.77 8.46
N LYS A 26 7.87 -8.84 8.76
CA LYS A 26 8.34 -10.21 8.54
C LYS A 26 7.95 -10.67 7.14
N SER A 27 8.72 -11.60 6.57
CA SER A 27 8.41 -12.19 5.26
C SER A 27 7.01 -12.80 5.22
N LYS A 28 6.61 -13.48 6.30
CA LYS A 28 5.28 -14.08 6.45
C LYS A 28 4.15 -13.03 6.33
N ASP A 29 4.34 -11.84 6.88
CA ASP A 29 3.33 -10.77 6.80
C ASP A 29 3.14 -10.32 5.35
N VAL A 30 4.24 -10.20 4.59
CA VAL A 30 4.21 -9.85 3.17
C VAL A 30 3.57 -10.98 2.35
N GLU A 31 3.95 -12.23 2.59
CA GLU A 31 3.38 -13.41 1.92
C GLU A 31 1.86 -13.51 2.12
N VAL A 32 1.38 -13.23 3.34
CA VAL A 32 -0.05 -13.19 3.64
C VAL A 32 -0.75 -12.10 2.83
N LEU A 33 -0.19 -10.89 2.80
CA LEU A 33 -0.77 -9.79 2.01
C LEU A 33 -0.80 -10.12 0.51
N LEU A 34 0.27 -10.71 -0.04
CA LEU A 34 0.34 -11.14 -1.43
C LEU A 34 -0.71 -12.22 -1.75
N SER A 35 -0.87 -13.19 -0.86
CA SER A 35 -1.86 -14.26 -0.98
C SER A 35 -3.29 -13.69 -0.98
N VAL A 36 -3.59 -12.81 -0.03
CA VAL A 36 -4.89 -12.13 0.07
C VAL A 36 -5.16 -11.33 -1.21
N ALA A 37 -4.24 -10.45 -1.62
CA ALA A 37 -4.37 -9.63 -2.82
C ALA A 37 -4.63 -10.48 -4.07
N THR A 38 -3.86 -11.55 -4.25
CA THR A 38 -4.01 -12.46 -5.39
C THR A 38 -5.38 -13.15 -5.40
N ARG A 39 -5.84 -13.63 -4.24
CA ARG A 39 -7.14 -14.27 -4.12
C ARG A 39 -8.28 -13.30 -4.45
N VAL A 40 -8.29 -12.11 -3.83
CA VAL A 40 -9.39 -11.16 -4.06
C VAL A 40 -9.36 -10.58 -5.47
N ALA A 41 -8.18 -10.42 -6.08
CA ALA A 41 -8.07 -9.95 -7.46
C ALA A 41 -8.62 -10.96 -8.47
N ARG A 42 -8.49 -12.27 -8.21
CA ARG A 42 -9.13 -13.32 -9.04
C ARG A 42 -10.65 -13.23 -8.95
N ILE A 43 -11.19 -13.19 -7.74
CA ILE A 43 -12.65 -13.07 -7.55
C ILE A 43 -13.18 -11.78 -8.16
N ALA A 44 -12.46 -10.66 -8.02
CA ALA A 44 -12.84 -9.39 -8.64
C ALA A 44 -12.83 -9.48 -10.18
N LYS A 45 -11.87 -10.18 -10.77
CA LYS A 45 -11.80 -10.42 -12.21
C LYS A 45 -13.02 -11.21 -12.70
N ASP A 46 -13.41 -12.24 -11.96
CA ASP A 46 -14.54 -13.12 -12.31
C ASP A 46 -15.88 -12.36 -12.28
N LYS A 47 -15.98 -11.27 -11.51
CA LYS A 47 -17.15 -10.37 -11.45
C LYS A 47 -17.21 -9.34 -12.59
N GLY A 48 -16.22 -9.30 -13.47
CA GLY A 48 -16.15 -8.37 -14.59
C GLY A 48 -15.21 -7.18 -14.36
N TYR A 49 -14.77 -6.59 -15.48
CA TYR A 49 -13.67 -5.63 -15.49
C TYR A 49 -14.02 -4.27 -14.90
N TYR A 50 -15.21 -3.73 -15.16
CA TYR A 50 -15.57 -2.37 -14.73
C TYR A 50 -16.43 -2.35 -13.46
N THR A 51 -16.57 -3.49 -12.80
CA THR A 51 -17.39 -3.63 -11.61
C THR A 51 -16.65 -3.14 -10.37
N VAL A 52 -17.26 -2.22 -9.63
CA VAL A 52 -16.82 -1.86 -8.27
C VAL A 52 -17.32 -2.95 -7.33
N SER A 53 -16.51 -4.00 -7.17
CA SER A 53 -16.82 -5.10 -6.26
C SER A 53 -16.14 -4.93 -4.90
N PRO A 54 -16.71 -5.49 -3.81
CA PRO A 54 -16.06 -5.52 -2.50
C PRO A 54 -14.65 -6.12 -2.57
N GLU A 55 -14.43 -7.09 -3.46
CA GLU A 55 -13.13 -7.73 -3.68
C GLU A 55 -12.13 -6.79 -4.34
N ALA A 56 -12.58 -5.97 -5.30
CA ALA A 56 -11.74 -4.95 -5.90
C ALA A 56 -11.30 -3.91 -4.87
N ILE A 57 -12.23 -3.46 -4.01
CA ILE A 57 -11.95 -2.52 -2.92
C ILE A 57 -10.93 -3.13 -1.96
N ARG A 58 -11.18 -4.35 -1.46
CA ARG A 58 -10.25 -5.07 -0.57
C ARG A 58 -8.87 -5.26 -1.20
N CYS A 59 -8.81 -5.57 -2.50
CA CYS A 59 -7.53 -5.70 -3.21
C CYS A 59 -6.74 -4.38 -3.17
N VAL A 60 -7.40 -3.26 -3.45
CA VAL A 60 -6.78 -1.94 -3.45
C VAL A 60 -6.30 -1.56 -2.04
N GLU A 61 -7.07 -1.86 -1.01
CA GLU A 61 -6.66 -1.64 0.38
C GLU A 61 -5.39 -2.43 0.74
N VAL A 62 -5.32 -3.70 0.36
CA VAL A 62 -4.13 -4.54 0.57
C VAL A 62 -2.92 -3.98 -0.17
N LEU A 63 -3.07 -3.55 -1.42
CA LEU A 63 -2.01 -2.90 -2.19
C LEU A 63 -1.50 -1.62 -1.52
N ARG A 64 -2.40 -0.82 -0.93
CA ARG A 64 -2.03 0.39 -0.17
C ARG A 64 -1.31 0.06 1.14
N MET A 65 -1.77 -0.95 1.87
CA MET A 65 -1.08 -1.44 3.07
C MET A 65 0.33 -1.89 2.71
N MET A 66 0.48 -2.72 1.68
CA MET A 66 1.77 -3.18 1.16
C MET A 66 2.70 -2.02 0.81
N ARG A 67 2.22 -0.96 0.15
CA ARG A 67 3.01 0.23 -0.18
C ARG A 67 3.49 1.01 1.05
N SER A 68 2.75 0.96 2.15
CA SER A 68 3.12 1.63 3.41
C SER A 68 4.14 0.87 4.25
N LEU A 69 4.41 -0.40 3.91
CA LEU A 69 5.36 -1.22 4.65
C LEU A 69 6.81 -0.79 4.35
N PRO A 70 7.67 -0.68 5.37
CA PRO A 70 9.10 -0.47 5.16
C PRO A 70 9.77 -1.76 4.68
N LEU A 71 9.59 -2.07 3.40
CA LEU A 71 10.15 -3.27 2.78
C LEU A 71 11.61 -3.06 2.40
N THR A 72 12.41 -4.09 2.65
CA THR A 72 13.80 -4.16 2.18
C THR A 72 13.87 -4.96 0.87
N PRO A 73 14.87 -4.75 0.01
CA PRO A 73 15.08 -5.54 -1.21
C PRO A 73 15.14 -7.03 -0.92
N ARG A 74 15.79 -7.41 0.20
CA ARG A 74 15.85 -8.80 0.67
C ARG A 74 14.46 -9.39 0.90
N LEU A 75 13.55 -8.65 1.52
CA LEU A 75 12.16 -9.09 1.73
C LEU A 75 11.39 -9.19 0.41
N ILE A 76 11.56 -8.21 -0.48
CA ILE A 76 10.92 -8.19 -1.81
C ILE A 76 11.33 -9.43 -2.61
N THR A 77 12.63 -9.74 -2.67
CA THR A 77 13.16 -10.92 -3.38
C THR A 77 12.71 -12.21 -2.73
N LYS A 78 12.84 -12.33 -1.40
CA LYS A 78 12.50 -13.56 -0.67
C LYS A 78 11.04 -13.98 -0.85
N THR A 79 10.14 -13.00 -0.91
CA THR A 79 8.69 -13.25 -1.00
C THR A 79 8.16 -13.25 -2.43
N ASN A 80 9.04 -13.11 -3.44
CA ASN A 80 8.66 -12.97 -4.85
C ASN A 80 7.62 -11.86 -5.10
N ALA A 81 7.67 -10.80 -4.30
CA ALA A 81 6.60 -9.80 -4.23
C ALA A 81 6.39 -9.06 -5.55
N LEU A 82 7.47 -8.81 -6.30
CA LEU A 82 7.42 -8.19 -7.63
C LEU A 82 6.62 -9.04 -8.63
N ARG A 83 6.81 -10.36 -8.64
CA ARG A 83 6.12 -11.27 -9.57
C ARG A 83 4.61 -11.26 -9.31
N SER A 84 4.20 -11.32 -8.04
CA SER A 84 2.79 -11.23 -7.67
C SER A 84 2.19 -9.88 -8.06
N LEU A 85 2.90 -8.77 -7.83
CA LEU A 85 2.42 -7.45 -8.25
C LEU A 85 2.34 -7.30 -9.78
N GLN A 86 3.27 -7.89 -10.55
CA GLN A 86 3.21 -7.94 -12.01
C GLN A 86 1.95 -8.68 -12.49
N PHE A 87 1.61 -9.80 -11.86
CA PHE A 87 0.35 -10.50 -12.13
C PHE A 87 -0.87 -9.62 -11.82
N LEU A 88 -0.88 -8.90 -10.70
CA LEU A 88 -1.98 -8.00 -10.36
C LEU A 88 -2.06 -6.78 -11.29
N ALA A 89 -0.93 -6.33 -11.85
CA ALA A 89 -0.85 -5.23 -12.80
C ALA A 89 -1.38 -5.59 -14.21
N THR A 90 -1.72 -6.86 -14.47
CA THR A 90 -2.45 -7.30 -15.68
C THR A 90 -3.92 -7.62 -15.40
N ASN A 91 -4.41 -7.33 -14.18
CA ASN A 91 -5.79 -7.58 -13.83
C ASN A 91 -6.76 -6.79 -14.74
N GLY A 92 -7.85 -7.44 -15.13
CA GLY A 92 -8.85 -6.83 -15.99
C GLY A 92 -9.55 -5.64 -15.33
N ASN A 93 -9.67 -5.63 -13.99
CA ASN A 93 -10.18 -4.47 -13.27
C ASN A 93 -9.21 -3.29 -13.33
N PRO A 94 -9.60 -2.14 -13.91
CA PRO A 94 -8.68 -1.02 -14.15
C PRO A 94 -8.16 -0.40 -12.86
N LYS A 95 -8.95 -0.46 -11.77
CA LYS A 95 -8.52 0.11 -10.49
C LYS A 95 -7.46 -0.76 -9.81
N ILE A 96 -7.66 -2.09 -9.77
CA ILE A 96 -6.63 -3.04 -9.30
C ILE A 96 -5.36 -2.89 -10.13
N ARG A 97 -5.51 -2.81 -11.46
CA ARG A 97 -4.41 -2.65 -12.40
C ARG A 97 -3.57 -1.40 -12.11
N SER A 98 -4.23 -0.26 -11.98
CA SER A 98 -3.60 1.03 -11.71
C SER A 98 -2.86 1.04 -10.36
N GLU A 99 -3.51 0.58 -9.29
CA GLU A 99 -2.88 0.55 -7.96
C GLU A 99 -1.72 -0.46 -7.89
N SER A 100 -1.82 -1.58 -8.61
CA SER A 100 -0.73 -2.57 -8.69
C SER A 100 0.49 -2.01 -9.42
N LYS A 101 0.28 -1.28 -10.53
CA LYS A 101 1.37 -0.56 -11.21
C LYS A 101 2.02 0.48 -10.29
N SER A 102 1.23 1.24 -9.54
CA SER A 102 1.76 2.19 -8.55
C SER A 102 2.60 1.49 -7.46
N ALA A 103 2.15 0.34 -6.97
CA ALA A 103 2.91 -0.47 -6.01
C ALA A 103 4.22 -1.00 -6.60
N LEU A 104 4.20 -1.48 -7.86
CA LEU A 104 5.40 -1.91 -8.58
C LEU A 104 6.40 -0.78 -8.74
N THR A 105 5.95 0.41 -9.15
CA THR A 105 6.83 1.58 -9.28
C THR A 105 7.44 1.93 -7.93
N CYS A 106 6.64 2.02 -6.86
CA CYS A 106 7.14 2.31 -5.52
C CYS A 106 8.22 1.33 -5.06
N TRP A 107 8.02 0.03 -5.27
CA TRP A 107 8.97 -1.00 -4.86
C TRP A 107 10.16 -1.16 -5.82
N GLY A 108 9.96 -0.86 -7.10
CA GLY A 108 11.03 -0.82 -8.11
C GLY A 108 12.04 0.29 -7.80
N TRP A 109 11.57 1.47 -7.40
CA TRP A 109 12.45 2.54 -6.92
C TRP A 109 13.24 2.10 -5.69
N ILE A 110 12.61 1.42 -4.72
CA ILE A 110 13.30 0.86 -3.54
C ILE A 110 14.40 -0.12 -3.96
N TYR A 111 14.12 -1.00 -4.93
CA TYR A 111 15.08 -1.99 -5.42
C TYR A 111 16.28 -1.36 -6.12
N ILE A 112 16.06 -0.37 -6.99
CA ILE A 112 17.13 0.33 -7.72
C ILE A 112 17.96 1.20 -6.78
N LEU A 113 17.31 2.00 -5.92
CA LEU A 113 18.01 2.90 -4.98
C LEU A 113 18.91 2.15 -3.99
N LEU A 114 18.55 0.93 -3.60
CA LEU A 114 19.33 0.12 -2.65
C LEU A 114 20.37 -0.78 -3.33
N LYS A 115 20.45 -0.78 -4.66
CA LYS A 115 21.49 -1.46 -5.45
C LYS A 115 22.59 -0.50 -5.95
N ALA A 116 22.38 0.82 -5.82
CA ALA A 116 23.29 1.87 -6.27
C ALA A 116 24.32 2.30 -5.21
N HIS A 117 24.31 1.66 -4.04
CA HIS A 117 25.26 1.82 -2.93
C HIS A 117 25.78 0.43 -2.53
#